data_AF-A0A3G9IM90-F1
#
_entry.id   AF-A0A3G9IM90-F1
#
_cell.length_a   1.000
_cell.length_b   1.000
_cell.length_c   1.000
_cell.angle_alpha   90.00
_cell.angle_beta   90.00
_cell.angle_gamma   90.00
#
_symmetry.space_group_name_H-M   'P 1'
#
loop_
_entity.id
_entity.type
_entity.pdbx_description
1 polymer ?
#
loop_
_entity_poly.entity_id
_entity_poly.type
_entity_poly.pdbx_seq_one_letter_code
_entity_poly.pdbx_strand_id
1 'polypeptide(L)' 'MKKKVNTLKVALLNFLTAICFIIAASLSNFSSSKISYGFIVTALLFCITGMINVLNYYKSKRENE' A
#
# COMPACT_ATOMS: atom_id res chain seq x y z
N MET A 1 -8.25 15.55 -20.84
CA MET A 1 -8.58 15.82 -19.42
C MET A 1 -7.74 14.90 -18.55
N LYS A 2 -6.54 15.32 -18.10
CA LYS A 2 -5.69 14.48 -17.24
C LYS A 2 -6.42 14.29 -15.90
N LYS A 3 -6.95 13.09 -15.64
CA LYS A 3 -7.51 12.75 -14.32
C LYS A 3 -6.43 13.09 -13.30
N LYS A 4 -6.66 14.13 -12.49
CA LYS A 4 -5.79 14.49 -11.37
C LYS A 4 -5.95 13.35 -10.36
N VAL A 5 -5.23 12.25 -10.59
CA VAL A 5 -5.23 11.10 -9.70
C VAL A 5 -4.80 11.66 -8.35
N ASN A 6 -5.72 11.62 -7.39
CA ASN A 6 -5.47 12.21 -6.08
C ASN A 6 -4.51 11.25 -5.36
N THR A 7 -3.22 11.49 -5.54
CA THR A 7 -2.11 10.59 -5.15
C THR A 7 -2.18 10.22 -3.67
N LEU A 8 -2.74 11.12 -2.84
CA LEU A 8 -3.07 10.89 -1.43
C LEU A 8 -4.15 9.84 -1.21
N LYS A 9 -5.25 9.88 -2.00
CA LYS A 9 -6.32 8.87 -1.94
C LYS A 9 -5.82 7.49 -2.35
N VAL A 10 -4.95 7.42 -3.37
CA VAL A 10 -4.33 6.17 -3.81
C VAL A 10 -3.36 5.63 -2.76
N ALA A 11 -2.59 6.50 -2.11
CA ALA A 11 -1.72 6.10 -1.00
C ALA A 11 -2.52 5.52 0.18
N LEU A 12 -3.60 6.19 0.60
CA LEU A 12 -4.52 5.69 1.64
C LEU A 12 -5.11 4.33 1.29
N LEU A 13 -5.53 4.15 0.04
CA LEU A 13 -6.05 2.87 -0.43
C LEU A 13 -4.98 1.77 -0.37
N ASN A 14 -3.74 2.06 -0.77
CA ASN A 14 -2.63 1.12 -0.67
C ASN A 14 -2.34 0.69 0.78
N PHE A 15 -2.35 1.63 1.74
CA PHE A 15 -2.20 1.29 3.16
C PHE A 15 -3.36 0.44 3.68
N LEU A 16 -4.60 0.75 3.29
CA LEU A 16 -5.76 -0.04 3.67
C LEU A 16 -5.67 -1.48 3.11
N THR A 17 -5.22 -1.62 1.86
CA THR A 17 -4.97 -2.91 1.25
C THR A 17 -3.89 -3.69 2.01
N ALA A 18 -2.77 -3.05 2.35
CA ALA A 18 -1.70 -3.69 3.14
C ALA A 18 -2.21 -4.23 4.50
N ILE A 19 -3.03 -3.45 5.22
CA ILE A 19 -3.64 -3.88 6.48
C ILE A 19 -4.56 -5.10 6.27
N CYS A 20 -5.36 -5.10 5.20
CA CYS A 20 -6.21 -6.24 4.84
C CYS A 20 -5.39 -7.52 4.58
N PHE A 21 -4.26 -7.40 3.86
CA PHE A 21 -3.36 -8.53 3.63
C PHE A 21 -2.70 -9.04 4.92
N ILE A 22 -2.35 -8.16 5.86
CA ILE A 22 -1.82 -8.55 7.18
C ILE A 22 -2.88 -9.29 7.99
N ILE A 23 -4.12 -8.80 8.03
CA ILE A 23 -5.22 -9.47 8.72
C ILE A 23 -5.49 -10.84 8.07
N ALA A 24 -5.50 -10.92 6.75
CA ALA A 24 -5.65 -12.18 6.01
C ALA A 24 -4.50 -13.15 6.31
N ALA A 25 -3.26 -12.66 6.44
CA ALA A 25 -2.11 -13.48 6.84
C ALA A 25 -2.29 -14.05 8.26
N SER A 26 -2.82 -13.24 9.19
CA SER A 26 -3.10 -13.64 10.58
C SER A 26 -4.28 -14.62 10.69
N LEU A 27 -5.30 -14.45 9.85
CA LEU A 27 -6.48 -15.33 9.81
C LEU A 27 -6.21 -16.65 9.08
N SER A 28 -5.32 -16.63 8.09
CA SER A 28 -4.81 -17.80 7.40
C SER A 28 -3.88 -18.55 8.36
N ASN A 29 -4.47 -19.29 9.30
CA ASN A 29 -3.80 -20.16 10.28
C ASN A 29 -2.47 -20.69 9.71
N PHE A 30 -1.37 -20.49 10.46
CA PHE A 30 0.04 -20.82 10.17
C PHE A 30 0.34 -22.23 9.58
N SER A 31 -0.67 -23.08 9.39
CA SER A 31 -0.61 -24.41 8.80
C SER A 31 -0.02 -24.44 7.37
N SER A 32 -0.12 -23.34 6.62
CA SER A 32 0.53 -23.19 5.32
C SER A 32 1.49 -22.00 5.33
N SER A 33 2.68 -22.22 5.91
CA SER A 33 3.75 -21.24 6.02
C SER A 33 4.10 -20.52 4.71
N LYS A 34 3.93 -21.17 3.55
CA LYS A 34 4.12 -20.56 2.22
C LYS A 34 3.06 -19.51 1.86
N ILE A 35 1.81 -19.72 2.27
CA ILE A 35 0.69 -18.83 1.96
C ILE A 35 0.79 -17.57 2.81
N SER A 36 1.04 -17.72 4.11
CA SER A 36 1.25 -16.58 5.03
C SER A 36 2.41 -15.69 4.56
N TYR A 37 3.50 -16.27 4.05
CA TYR A 37 4.61 -15.51 3.48
C TYR A 37 4.20 -14.69 2.25
N GLY A 38 3.38 -15.25 1.37
CA GLY A 38 2.85 -14.53 0.20
C GLY A 38 1.99 -13.32 0.58
N PHE A 39 1.16 -13.46 1.62
CA PHE A 39 0.36 -12.34 2.15
C PHE A 39 1.24 -11.24 2.74
N ILE A 40 2.28 -11.60 3.51
CA ILE A 40 3.21 -10.63 4.10
C ILE A 40 4.02 -9.88 3.03
N VAL A 41 4.54 -10.59 2.02
CA VAL A 41 5.28 -9.97 0.90
C VAL A 41 4.37 -9.00 0.13
N THR A 42 3.11 -9.39 -0.12
CA THR A 42 2.13 -8.54 -0.81
C THR A 42 1.82 -7.29 0.01
N ALA A 43 1.62 -7.43 1.34
CA ALA A 43 1.39 -6.29 2.23
C ALA A 43 2.58 -5.31 2.21
N LEU A 44 3.81 -5.82 2.21
CA LEU A 44 5.04 -5.02 2.10
C LEU A 44 5.11 -4.23 0.79
N LEU A 45 4.78 -4.85 -0.35
CA LEU A 45 4.72 -4.16 -1.64
C LEU A 45 3.71 -3.00 -1.63
N PHE A 46 2.53 -3.22 -1.06
CA PHE A 46 1.52 -2.18 -0.96
C PHE A 46 1.94 -1.04 -0.02
N CYS A 47 2.61 -1.34 1.09
CA CYS A 47 3.21 -0.33 1.97
C CYS A 47 4.26 0.52 1.26
N ILE A 48 5.19 -0.10 0.51
CA ILE A 48 6.22 0.61 -0.25
C ILE A 48 5.56 1.51 -1.31
N THR A 49 4.58 0.97 -2.05
CA THR A 49 3.85 1.73 -3.07
C THR A 49 3.06 2.89 -2.46
N GLY A 50 2.45 2.69 -1.29
CA GLY A 50 1.79 3.74 -0.51
C GLY A 50 2.76 4.86 -0.13
N MET A 51 3.94 4.51 0.40
CA MET A 51 4.99 5.48 0.76
C MET A 51 5.51 6.26 -0.45
N ILE A 52 5.77 5.60 -1.59
CA ILE A 52 6.21 6.27 -2.82
C ILE A 52 5.14 7.27 -3.29
N ASN A 53 3.86 6.92 -3.20
CA ASN A 53 2.76 7.81 -3.57
C ASN A 53 2.66 9.04 -2.63
N VAL A 54 2.91 8.86 -1.33
CA VAL A 54 2.99 9.99 -0.37
C VAL A 54 4.19 10.89 -0.70
N LEU A 55 5.38 10.31 -0.94
CA LEU A 55 6.58 11.07 -1.30
C LEU A 55 6.37 11.85 -2.60
N ASN A 56 5.77 11.23 -3.62
CA ASN A 56 5.43 11.89 -4.88
C ASN A 56 4.41 13.02 -4.68
N TYR A 57 3.42 12.84 -3.80
CA TYR A 57 2.49 13.90 -3.45
C TYR A 57 3.20 15.09 -2.80
N TYR A 58 4.07 14.85 -1.80
CA TYR A 58 4.82 15.92 -1.15
C TYR A 58 5.82 16.61 -2.08
N LYS A 59 6.48 15.85 -2.96
CA LYS A 59 7.38 16.41 -3.98
C LYS A 59 6.61 17.32 -4.93
N SER A 60 5.49 16.83 -5.48
CA SER A 60 4.64 17.64 -6.36
C SER A 60 4.05 18.84 -5.64
N LYS A 61 3.71 18.75 -4.35
CA LYS A 61 3.24 19.90 -3.57
C LYS A 61 4.31 20.98 -3.45
N ARG A 62 5.56 20.61 -3.12
CA ARG A 62 6.68 21.55 -2.99
C ARG A 62 7.11 22.21 -4.31
N GLU A 63 6.88 21.57 -5.44
CA GLU A 63 7.18 22.13 -6.77
C GLU A 63 6.09 23.10 -7.28
N ASN A 64 4.94 23.18 -6.60
CA ASN A 64 3.83 24.08 -6.96
C ASN A 64 3.62 25.21 -5.92
N GLU A 65 4.50 25.34 -4.93
CA GLU A 65 4.65 26.51 -4.04
C GLU A 65 5.76 27.42 -4.58
#